data_AF-A0A0S8GNY0-F1
#
_entry.id   AF-A0A0S8GNY0-F1
#
_cell.length_a   1.000
_cell.length_b   1.000
_cell.length_c   1.000
_cell.angle_alpha   90.00
_cell.angle_beta   90.00
_cell.angle_gamma   90.00
#
_symmetry.space_group_name_H-M   'P 1'
#
loop_
_entity.id
_entity.type
_entity.pdbx_description
1 polymer ?
#
loop_
_entity_poly.entity_id
_entity_poly.type
_entity_poly.pdbx_seq_one_letter_code
_entity_poly.pdbx_strand_id
1 'polypeptide(L)'
;MINILRWCKDRYEDRLSRTPFDELMTETDYESMMFHFIKQLSDSQINKHRQRFWNIVRFARRGPFKIRLPFGPEDVRSFGGTETRKQRQMPTVEMIQKILSVASERELLWIWMGLGLGFGNDDLARAQPLHFDAKSYDMRRGKTGIARYVLMRPMVWLYLQEYLKKYPRQNDELLFVTRNRYKDFDRKQRSFYLILLTWSAQNNMVLS
;
A
#
# COMPACT_ATOMS: atom_id res chain seq x y z
N MET A 1 -13.68 -9.12 -10.29
CA MET A 1 -13.18 -8.46 -9.04
C MET A 1 -14.01 -8.97 -7.88
N ILE A 2 -13.39 -9.69 -6.94
CA ILE A 2 -14.07 -10.22 -5.75
C ILE A 2 -14.37 -9.06 -4.81
N ASN A 3 -15.64 -8.85 -4.48
CA ASN A 3 -16.09 -7.82 -3.57
C ASN A 3 -17.39 -8.31 -2.90
N ILE A 4 -17.58 -7.96 -1.64
CA ILE A 4 -18.74 -8.29 -0.80
C ILE A 4 -20.04 -7.97 -1.55
N LEU A 5 -20.17 -6.76 -2.10
CA LEU A 5 -21.39 -6.34 -2.80
C LEU A 5 -21.71 -7.18 -4.04
N ARG A 6 -20.66 -7.58 -4.78
CA ARG A 6 -20.83 -8.44 -5.95
C ARG A 6 -21.26 -9.84 -5.53
N TRP A 7 -20.62 -10.38 -4.49
CA TRP A 7 -21.00 -11.69 -3.95
C TRP A 7 -22.47 -11.68 -3.47
N CYS A 8 -22.90 -10.66 -2.73
CA CYS A 8 -24.30 -10.52 -2.32
C CYS A 8 -25.24 -10.45 -3.52
N LYS A 9 -24.90 -9.66 -4.56
CA LYS A 9 -25.71 -9.54 -5.78
C LYS A 9 -25.85 -10.88 -6.49
N ASP A 10 -24.74 -11.59 -6.65
CA ASP A 10 -24.71 -12.89 -7.35
C ASP A 10 -25.41 -13.99 -6.51
N ARG A 11 -25.37 -13.90 -5.18
CA ARG A 11 -25.97 -14.88 -4.26
C ARG A 11 -27.48 -14.72 -4.08
N TYR A 12 -27.94 -13.47 -3.97
CA TYR A 12 -29.32 -13.15 -3.59
C TYR A 12 -30.15 -12.60 -4.76
N GLU A 13 -29.51 -12.22 -5.86
CA GLU A 13 -30.17 -11.77 -7.09
C GLU A 13 -31.27 -10.72 -6.83
N ASP A 14 -32.51 -11.00 -7.25
CA ASP A 14 -33.67 -10.14 -7.11
C ASP A 14 -34.17 -10.02 -5.66
N ARG A 15 -33.82 -10.96 -4.79
CA ARG A 15 -34.24 -10.98 -3.38
C ARG A 15 -33.71 -9.80 -2.58
N LEU A 16 -32.57 -9.22 -2.98
CA LEU A 16 -32.04 -7.99 -2.35
C LEU A 16 -33.00 -6.80 -2.42
N SER A 17 -33.93 -6.80 -3.38
CA SER A 17 -34.94 -5.76 -3.53
C SER A 17 -36.24 -6.05 -2.80
N ARG A 18 -36.44 -7.29 -2.35
CA ARG A 18 -37.72 -7.79 -1.81
C ARG A 18 -37.66 -8.18 -0.34
N THR A 19 -36.48 -8.51 0.16
CA THR A 19 -36.27 -9.03 1.51
C THR A 19 -35.22 -8.17 2.24
N PRO A 20 -35.47 -7.79 3.50
CA PRO A 20 -34.49 -7.09 4.32
C PRO A 20 -33.15 -7.83 4.40
N PHE A 21 -32.06 -7.06 4.43
CA PHE A 21 -30.71 -7.63 4.39
C PHE A 21 -30.37 -8.47 5.64
N ASP A 22 -30.95 -8.14 6.79
CA ASP A 22 -30.83 -8.90 8.05
C ASP A 22 -31.56 -10.23 8.04
N GLU A 23 -32.58 -10.39 7.21
CA GLU A 23 -33.24 -11.68 6.96
C GLU A 23 -32.51 -12.52 5.89
N LEU A 24 -31.84 -11.86 4.94
CA LEU A 24 -31.08 -12.54 3.88
C LEU A 24 -29.70 -13.00 4.33
N MET A 25 -28.97 -12.14 5.05
CA MET A 25 -27.59 -12.38 5.42
C MET A 25 -27.54 -13.14 6.74
N THR A 26 -27.42 -14.47 6.64
CA THR A 26 -27.27 -15.37 7.79
C THR A 26 -25.79 -15.57 8.16
N GLU A 27 -25.54 -16.19 9.31
CA GLU A 27 -24.19 -16.63 9.70
C GLU A 27 -23.60 -17.54 8.61
N THR A 28 -24.37 -18.54 8.16
CA THR A 28 -23.95 -19.48 7.10
C THR A 28 -23.65 -18.80 5.77
N ASP A 29 -24.40 -17.77 5.38
CA ASP A 29 -24.10 -17.01 4.17
C ASP A 29 -22.81 -16.18 4.32
N TYR A 30 -22.58 -15.58 5.49
CA TYR A 30 -21.31 -14.94 5.80
C TYR A 30 -20.15 -15.93 5.70
N GLU A 31 -20.26 -17.11 6.31
CA GLU A 31 -19.22 -18.13 6.24
C GLU A 31 -18.99 -18.58 4.80
N SER A 32 -20.06 -18.82 4.04
CA SER A 32 -20.00 -19.21 2.62
C SER A 32 -19.30 -18.15 1.77
N MET A 33 -19.59 -16.87 2.01
CA MET A 33 -18.89 -15.75 1.37
C MET A 33 -17.40 -15.78 1.71
N MET A 34 -17.05 -15.95 2.98
CA MET A 34 -15.65 -15.97 3.42
C MET A 34 -14.90 -17.18 2.86
N PHE A 35 -15.51 -18.36 2.82
CA PHE A 35 -14.95 -19.54 2.16
C PHE A 35 -14.71 -19.34 0.67
N HIS A 36 -15.63 -18.68 -0.03
CA HIS A 36 -15.43 -18.33 -1.44
C HIS A 36 -14.22 -17.40 -1.63
N PHE A 37 -14.00 -16.47 -0.69
CA PHE A 37 -12.87 -15.55 -0.73
C PHE A 37 -11.55 -16.23 -0.41
N ILE A 38 -11.52 -17.16 0.56
CA ILE A 38 -10.29 -17.85 0.98
C ILE A 38 -9.60 -18.56 -0.19
N LYS A 39 -10.39 -19.16 -1.10
CA LYS A 39 -9.87 -19.86 -2.28
C LYS A 39 -9.08 -18.96 -3.24
N GLN A 40 -9.21 -17.64 -3.13
CA GLN A 40 -8.71 -16.69 -4.12
C GLN A 40 -7.88 -15.54 -3.52
N LEU A 41 -7.84 -15.41 -2.19
CA LEU A 41 -7.25 -14.26 -1.50
C LEU A 41 -6.27 -14.66 -0.41
N SER A 42 -5.21 -13.86 -0.25
CA SER A 42 -4.28 -13.97 0.88
C SER A 42 -4.92 -13.61 2.22
N ASP A 43 -4.34 -14.05 3.34
CA ASP A 43 -4.79 -13.73 4.70
C ASP A 43 -5.00 -12.23 4.93
N SER A 44 -4.10 -11.40 4.41
CA SER A 44 -4.19 -9.94 4.58
C SER A 44 -5.42 -9.39 3.86
N GLN A 45 -5.74 -9.92 2.69
CA GLN A 45 -6.92 -9.54 1.92
C GLN A 45 -8.19 -10.06 2.61
N ILE A 46 -8.21 -11.32 3.06
CA ILE A 46 -9.32 -11.90 3.83
C ILE A 46 -9.63 -11.05 5.06
N ASN A 47 -8.62 -10.71 5.84
CA ASN A 47 -8.79 -9.85 7.01
C ASN A 47 -9.34 -8.46 6.65
N LYS A 48 -8.89 -7.86 5.53
CA LYS A 48 -9.44 -6.59 5.05
C LYS A 48 -10.90 -6.71 4.63
N HIS A 49 -11.28 -7.79 3.93
CA HIS A 49 -12.66 -8.03 3.53
C HIS A 49 -13.55 -8.26 4.75
N ARG A 50 -13.10 -9.05 5.73
CA ARG A 50 -13.78 -9.22 7.02
C ARG A 50 -14.00 -7.89 7.73
N GLN A 51 -12.93 -7.10 7.91
CA GLN A 51 -13.04 -5.77 8.54
C GLN A 51 -14.01 -4.87 7.76
N ARG A 52 -13.97 -4.91 6.43
CA ARG A 52 -14.86 -4.11 5.58
C ARG A 52 -16.32 -4.53 5.73
N PHE A 53 -16.62 -5.83 5.77
CA PHE A 53 -17.97 -6.34 6.01
C PHE A 53 -18.51 -5.83 7.34
N TRP A 54 -17.77 -6.02 8.44
CA TRP A 54 -18.20 -5.57 9.75
C TRP A 54 -18.28 -4.05 9.89
N ASN A 55 -17.45 -3.30 9.18
CA ASN A 55 -17.59 -1.85 9.10
C ASN A 55 -18.87 -1.43 8.37
N ILE A 56 -19.25 -2.13 7.30
CA ILE A 56 -20.53 -1.89 6.59
C ILE A 56 -21.70 -2.20 7.51
N VAL A 57 -21.70 -3.35 8.19
CA VAL A 57 -22.76 -3.71 9.15
C VAL A 57 -22.84 -2.69 10.28
N ARG A 58 -21.69 -2.31 10.88
CA ARG A 58 -21.63 -1.27 11.92
C ARG A 58 -22.16 0.08 11.44
N PHE A 59 -21.88 0.45 10.19
CA PHE A 59 -22.43 1.65 9.58
C PHE A 59 -23.94 1.54 9.38
N ALA A 60 -24.42 0.42 8.85
CA ALA A 60 -25.85 0.17 8.60
C ALA A 60 -26.70 0.09 9.89
N ARG A 61 -26.08 -0.22 11.03
CA ARG A 61 -26.75 -0.11 12.35
C ARG A 61 -27.14 1.32 12.72
N ARG A 62 -26.50 2.32 12.13
CA ARG A 62 -26.79 3.75 12.37
C ARG A 62 -27.93 4.21 11.47
N GLY A 63 -28.57 5.33 11.81
CA GLY A 63 -29.58 5.94 10.95
C GLY A 63 -28.96 6.40 9.62
N PRO A 64 -29.69 6.33 8.48
CA PRO A 64 -31.11 5.98 8.33
C PRO A 64 -31.43 4.48 8.21
N PHE A 65 -30.44 3.60 8.07
CA PHE A 65 -30.65 2.21 7.66
C PHE A 65 -31.17 1.30 8.77
N LYS A 66 -30.67 1.45 10.01
CA LYS A 66 -31.08 0.68 11.21
C LYS A 66 -31.03 -0.86 11.07
N ILE A 67 -30.24 -1.39 10.12
CA ILE A 67 -30.11 -2.83 9.88
C ILE A 67 -29.28 -3.48 10.99
N ARG A 68 -29.75 -4.59 11.55
CA ARG A 68 -29.04 -5.36 12.58
C ARG A 68 -29.03 -6.83 12.20
N LEU A 69 -27.85 -7.37 11.93
CA LEU A 69 -27.71 -8.81 11.74
C LEU A 69 -27.98 -9.52 13.08
N PRO A 70 -28.55 -10.74 13.06
CA PRO A 70 -28.82 -11.53 14.26
C PRO A 70 -27.56 -12.17 14.87
N PHE A 71 -26.39 -11.95 14.27
CA PHE A 71 -25.09 -12.48 14.69
C PHE A 71 -23.99 -11.41 14.63
N GLY A 72 -22.93 -11.60 15.40
CA GLY A 72 -21.78 -10.73 15.54
C GLY A 72 -20.47 -11.35 15.05
N PRO A 73 -19.36 -10.57 15.09
CA PRO A 73 -18.01 -11.06 14.79
C PRO A 73 -17.54 -12.26 15.62
N GLU A 74 -18.06 -12.38 16.83
CA GLU A 74 -17.80 -13.44 17.80
C GLU A 74 -18.52 -14.75 17.50
N ASP A 75 -19.64 -14.69 16.77
CA ASP A 75 -20.47 -15.85 16.45
C ASP A 75 -20.00 -16.61 15.20
N VAL A 76 -19.08 -16.01 14.43
CA VAL A 76 -18.60 -16.56 13.16
C VAL A 76 -17.21 -17.16 13.29
N ARG A 77 -16.93 -18.21 12.50
CA ARG A 77 -15.60 -18.83 12.48
C ARG A 77 -14.49 -17.83 12.14
N SER A 78 -13.31 -18.08 12.70
CA SER A 78 -12.10 -17.40 12.25
C SER A 78 -11.66 -17.97 10.89
N PHE A 79 -11.39 -17.08 9.93
CA PHE A 79 -11.00 -17.45 8.57
C PHE A 79 -9.54 -17.07 8.32
N GLY A 80 -8.70 -18.05 8.01
CA GLY A 80 -7.39 -17.87 7.37
C GLY A 80 -7.54 -17.96 5.86
N GLY A 81 -6.90 -17.07 5.12
CA GLY A 81 -6.78 -17.16 3.66
C GLY A 81 -5.75 -18.21 3.25
N THR A 82 -5.41 -18.26 1.96
CA THR A 82 -4.25 -19.05 1.52
C THR A 82 -2.98 -18.43 2.11
N GLU A 83 -2.26 -19.16 2.96
CA GLU A 83 -0.98 -18.75 3.54
C GLU A 83 0.02 -18.43 2.43
N THR A 84 0.15 -17.14 2.16
CA THR A 84 1.21 -16.59 1.29
C THR A 84 1.79 -15.36 1.99
N ARG A 85 2.10 -15.50 3.29
CA ARG A 85 3.10 -14.60 3.88
C ARG A 85 4.45 -14.97 3.29
N LYS A 86 4.72 -14.49 2.07
CA LYS A 86 6.11 -14.29 1.65
C LYS A 86 6.71 -13.37 2.70
N GLN A 87 7.51 -13.94 3.61
CA GLN A 87 8.25 -13.15 4.57
C GLN A 87 9.04 -12.12 3.77
N ARG A 88 8.85 -10.84 4.09
CA ARG A 88 9.60 -9.79 3.41
C ARG A 88 11.04 -9.93 3.86
N GLN A 89 11.88 -10.45 2.98
CA GLN A 89 13.31 -10.49 3.23
C GLN A 89 13.85 -9.07 3.08
N MET A 90 14.66 -8.67 4.06
CA MET A 90 15.40 -7.43 3.97
C MET A 90 16.49 -7.60 2.90
N PRO A 91 16.71 -6.62 2.02
CA PRO A 91 17.78 -6.69 1.04
C PRO A 91 19.14 -6.73 1.77
N THR A 92 20.07 -7.54 1.27
CA THR A 92 21.44 -7.58 1.78
C THR A 92 22.21 -6.34 1.34
N VAL A 93 23.34 -6.06 2.01
CA VAL A 93 24.23 -4.95 1.63
C VAL A 93 24.70 -5.10 0.19
N GLU A 94 25.04 -6.30 -0.25
CA GLU A 94 25.45 -6.60 -1.62
C GLU A 94 24.34 -6.30 -2.64
N MET A 95 23.08 -6.63 -2.33
CA MET A 95 21.95 -6.30 -3.18
C MET A 95 21.77 -4.79 -3.30
N ILE A 96 21.91 -4.06 -2.20
CA ILE A 96 21.85 -2.60 -2.20
C ILE A 96 22.98 -2.02 -3.04
N GLN A 97 24.22 -2.50 -2.87
CA GLN A 97 25.37 -2.06 -3.67
C GLN A 97 25.16 -2.29 -5.17
N LYS A 98 24.62 -3.47 -5.56
CA LYS A 98 24.28 -3.77 -6.96
C LYS A 98 23.20 -2.85 -7.52
N ILE A 99 22.21 -2.46 -6.71
CA ILE A 99 21.19 -1.49 -7.14
C ILE A 99 21.81 -0.11 -7.29
N LEU A 100 22.63 0.32 -6.34
CA LEU A 100 23.30 1.62 -6.39
C LEU A 100 24.25 1.73 -7.58
N SER A 101 24.92 0.64 -8.00
CA SER A 101 25.85 0.68 -9.13
C SER A 101 25.20 0.89 -10.50
N VAL A 102 23.90 0.61 -10.63
CA VAL A 102 23.13 0.77 -11.87
C VAL A 102 22.08 1.89 -11.80
N ALA A 103 21.89 2.48 -10.63
CA ALA A 103 20.89 3.53 -10.40
C ALA A 103 21.31 4.84 -11.07
N SER A 104 20.35 5.51 -11.73
CA SER A 104 20.53 6.89 -12.15
C SER A 104 20.67 7.83 -10.95
N GLU A 105 21.22 9.04 -11.13
CA GLU A 105 21.36 10.04 -10.06
C GLU A 105 20.05 10.32 -9.32
N ARG A 106 18.93 10.35 -10.07
CA ARG A 106 17.59 10.52 -9.49
C ARG A 106 17.23 9.35 -8.58
N GLU A 107 17.48 8.12 -9.03
CA GLU A 107 17.18 6.91 -8.27
C GLU A 107 18.12 6.77 -7.07
N LEU A 108 19.40 7.14 -7.21
CA LEU A 108 20.36 7.22 -6.11
C LEU A 108 19.85 8.15 -5.01
N LEU A 109 19.44 9.37 -5.35
CA LEU A 109 18.88 10.30 -4.36
C LEU A 109 17.61 9.72 -3.72
N TRP A 110 16.71 9.14 -4.50
CA TRP A 110 15.48 8.52 -3.99
C TRP A 110 15.79 7.39 -2.99
N ILE A 111 16.74 6.53 -3.31
CA ILE A 111 17.18 5.43 -2.44
C ILE A 111 17.81 5.98 -1.16
N TRP A 112 18.71 6.96 -1.26
CA TRP A 112 19.37 7.55 -0.09
C TRP A 112 18.39 8.29 0.83
N MET A 113 17.40 8.99 0.29
CA MET A 113 16.36 9.61 1.10
C MET A 113 15.46 8.56 1.77
N GLY A 114 15.13 7.47 1.07
CA GLY A 114 14.39 6.36 1.65
C GLY A 114 15.14 5.65 2.79
N LEU A 115 16.41 5.28 2.57
CA LEU A 115 17.25 4.60 3.56
C LEU A 115 17.69 5.53 4.71
N GLY A 116 18.08 6.76 4.38
CA GLY A 116 18.68 7.70 5.32
C GLY A 116 17.65 8.47 6.15
N LEU A 117 16.52 8.86 5.55
CA LEU A 117 15.50 9.68 6.22
C LEU A 117 14.25 8.87 6.57
N GLY A 118 14.13 7.63 6.07
CA GLY A 118 13.05 6.72 6.41
C GLY A 118 11.71 7.07 5.74
N PHE A 119 11.77 7.72 4.57
CA PHE A 119 10.60 8.06 3.78
C PHE A 119 10.11 6.89 2.93
N GLY A 120 8.80 6.72 2.84
CA GLY A 120 8.20 5.82 1.87
C GLY A 120 8.11 6.45 0.48
N ASN A 121 7.81 5.65 -0.54
CA ASN A 121 7.65 6.14 -1.91
C ASN A 121 6.59 7.25 -2.04
N ASP A 122 5.47 7.13 -1.32
CA ASP A 122 4.41 8.14 -1.35
C ASP A 122 4.84 9.46 -0.71
N ASP A 123 5.73 9.40 0.29
CA ASP A 123 6.29 10.59 0.93
C ASP A 123 7.26 11.28 -0.06
N LEU A 124 8.18 10.51 -0.66
CA LEU A 124 9.15 11.02 -1.64
C LEU A 124 8.49 11.57 -2.92
N ALA A 125 7.37 10.99 -3.36
CA ALA A 125 6.60 11.50 -4.50
C ALA A 125 6.05 12.93 -4.28
N ARG A 126 6.00 13.39 -3.02
CA ARG A 126 5.55 14.72 -2.61
C ARG A 126 6.68 15.58 -2.07
N ALA A 127 7.92 15.08 -2.11
CA ALA A 127 9.07 15.83 -1.65
C ALA A 127 9.25 17.08 -2.53
N GLN A 128 9.59 18.20 -1.90
CA GLN A 128 9.85 19.50 -2.51
C GLN A 128 11.16 20.01 -1.90
N PRO A 129 11.96 20.83 -2.62
CA PRO A 129 13.20 21.37 -2.06
C PRO A 129 13.01 22.13 -0.75
N LEU A 130 11.89 22.85 -0.57
CA LEU A 130 11.62 23.60 0.67
C LEU A 130 11.57 22.73 1.93
N HIS A 131 11.32 21.43 1.78
CA HIS A 131 11.26 20.50 2.90
C HIS A 131 12.64 20.18 3.50
N PHE A 132 13.73 20.60 2.86
CA PHE A 132 15.08 20.18 3.22
C PHE A 132 16.02 21.37 3.40
N ASP A 133 16.77 21.34 4.50
CA ASP A 133 17.93 22.20 4.69
C ASP A 133 19.15 21.35 5.13
N ALA A 134 20.29 22.02 5.30
CA ALA A 134 21.54 21.33 5.63
C ALA A 134 21.55 20.65 7.01
N LYS A 135 20.73 21.13 7.94
CA LYS A 135 20.67 20.66 9.34
C LYS A 135 19.47 19.75 9.57
N SER A 136 18.38 19.96 8.85
CA SER A 136 17.10 19.35 9.13
C SER A 136 16.26 19.12 7.88
N TYR A 137 15.16 18.40 8.06
CA TYR A 137 14.09 18.34 7.08
C TYR A 137 12.75 18.40 7.78
N ASP A 138 11.76 18.99 7.12
CA ASP A 138 10.35 18.96 7.53
C ASP A 138 9.52 18.30 6.42
N MET A 139 9.16 17.04 6.65
CA MET A 139 8.19 16.35 5.84
C MET A 139 7.16 15.64 6.70
N ARG A 140 5.90 15.80 6.33
CA ARG A 140 4.78 15.10 6.95
C ARG A 140 4.53 13.79 6.23
N ARG A 141 4.43 12.69 6.99
CA ARG A 141 4.09 11.39 6.42
C ARG A 141 2.67 11.42 5.85
N GLY A 142 2.51 11.14 4.56
CA GLY A 142 1.20 11.22 3.89
C GLY A 142 0.15 10.29 4.49
N LYS A 143 0.57 9.16 5.08
CA LYS A 143 -0.32 8.17 5.68
C LYS A 143 -0.79 8.52 7.10
N THR A 144 0.03 9.16 7.91
CA THR A 144 -0.27 9.35 9.35
C THR A 144 -0.32 10.81 9.78
N GLY A 145 0.05 11.76 8.92
CA GLY A 145 0.07 13.19 9.25
C GLY A 145 1.14 13.59 10.27
N ILE A 146 1.93 12.63 10.77
CA ILE A 146 2.98 12.88 11.76
C ILE A 146 4.08 13.69 11.07
N ALA A 147 4.32 14.90 11.57
CA ALA A 147 5.43 15.73 11.17
C ALA A 147 6.74 15.10 11.66
N ARG A 148 7.71 15.00 10.75
CA ARG A 148 9.08 14.62 11.11
C ARG A 148 9.96 15.83 10.89
N TYR A 149 10.28 16.50 11.99
CA TYR A 149 11.44 17.38 12.07
C TYR A 149 12.60 16.56 12.62
N VAL A 150 13.55 16.21 11.76
CA VAL A 150 14.67 15.33 12.12
C VAL A 150 15.95 15.86 11.51
N LEU A 151 17.08 15.54 12.16
CA LEU A 151 18.41 15.85 11.69
C LEU A 151 18.65 15.32 10.27
N MET A 152 19.13 16.20 9.39
CA MET A 152 19.56 15.85 8.05
C MET A 152 20.82 14.98 8.13
N ARG A 153 20.86 13.87 7.38
CA ARG A 153 22.07 13.06 7.27
C ARG A 153 23.04 13.72 6.28
N PRO A 154 24.32 13.95 6.63
CA PRO A 154 25.27 14.65 5.76
C PRO A 154 25.40 14.07 4.35
N MET A 155 25.42 12.74 4.23
CA MET A 155 25.46 12.08 2.91
C MET A 155 24.21 12.35 2.08
N VAL A 156 23.03 12.36 2.69
CA VAL A 156 21.77 12.63 1.97
C VAL A 156 21.74 14.08 1.50
N TRP A 157 22.20 15.01 2.34
CA TRP A 157 22.32 16.42 1.96
C TRP A 157 23.25 16.61 0.77
N LEU A 158 24.42 15.95 0.78
CA LEU A 158 25.38 16.02 -0.32
C LEU A 158 24.75 15.57 -1.65
N TYR A 159 24.13 14.40 -1.69
CA TYR A 159 23.44 13.91 -2.90
C TYR A 159 22.27 14.82 -3.32
N LEU A 160 21.53 15.38 -2.36
CA LEU A 160 20.45 16.31 -2.66
C LEU A 160 20.98 17.59 -3.30
N GLN A 161 22.07 18.16 -2.78
CA GLN A 161 22.70 19.35 -3.34
C GLN A 161 23.25 19.09 -4.74
N GLU A 162 23.94 17.97 -4.95
CA GLU A 162 24.45 17.58 -6.26
C GLU A 162 23.32 17.41 -7.28
N TYR A 163 22.23 16.75 -6.87
CA TYR A 163 21.04 16.59 -7.69
C TYR A 163 20.42 17.94 -8.05
N LEU A 164 20.22 18.84 -7.09
CA LEU A 164 19.61 20.16 -7.33
C LEU A 164 20.51 21.09 -8.15
N LYS A 165 21.84 20.95 -8.08
CA LYS A 165 22.77 21.66 -8.98
C LYS A 165 22.55 21.25 -10.44
N LYS A 166 22.34 19.95 -10.69
CA LYS A 166 22.17 19.41 -12.05
C LYS A 166 20.74 19.53 -12.57
N TYR A 167 19.75 19.43 -11.68
CA TYR A 167 18.34 19.55 -11.98
C TYR A 167 17.70 20.61 -11.08
N PRO A 168 17.92 21.92 -11.35
CA PRO A 168 17.36 22.99 -10.55
C PRO A 168 15.83 22.89 -10.43
N ARG A 169 15.33 23.17 -9.22
CA ARG A 169 13.91 23.18 -8.87
C ARG A 169 13.58 24.41 -8.05
N GLN A 170 12.39 24.95 -8.25
CA GLN A 170 11.86 25.96 -7.32
C GLN A 170 11.48 25.29 -6.00
N ASN A 171 11.42 26.09 -4.92
CA ASN A 171 11.22 25.58 -3.56
C ASN A 171 9.91 24.78 -3.40
N ASP A 172 8.85 25.18 -4.09
CA ASP A 172 7.51 24.59 -4.09
C ASP A 172 7.28 23.58 -5.22
N GLU A 173 8.27 23.33 -6.08
CA GLU A 173 8.19 22.29 -7.09
C GLU A 173 8.47 20.90 -6.50
N LEU A 174 7.85 19.88 -7.11
CA LEU A 174 8.21 18.50 -6.78
C LEU A 174 9.69 18.25 -7.10
N LEU A 175 10.42 17.75 -6.10
CA LEU A 175 11.82 17.36 -6.21
C LEU A 175 12.01 16.31 -7.31
N PHE A 176 11.06 15.37 -7.42
CA PHE A 176 11.09 14.30 -8.39
C PHE A 176 9.92 14.40 -9.37
N VAL A 177 10.24 14.59 -10.65
CA VAL A 177 9.26 14.60 -11.73
C VAL A 177 9.51 13.44 -12.70
N THR A 178 8.44 12.86 -13.22
CA THR A 178 8.51 11.89 -14.32
C THR A 178 8.68 12.63 -15.66
N ARG A 179 9.16 11.92 -16.69
CA ARG A 179 9.39 12.50 -18.04
C ARG A 179 8.10 13.08 -18.66
N ASN A 180 6.94 12.55 -18.29
CA ASN A 180 5.64 13.16 -18.59
C ASN A 180 5.30 14.15 -17.49
N ARG A 181 5.67 15.42 -17.69
CA ARG A 181 5.35 16.50 -16.77
C ARG A 181 3.83 16.51 -16.53
N TYR A 182 3.44 16.49 -15.25
CA TYR A 182 2.11 16.85 -14.71
C TYR A 182 0.92 15.88 -14.74
N LYS A 183 0.98 14.67 -15.30
CA LYS A 183 -0.11 13.70 -15.10
C LYS A 183 0.42 12.28 -14.91
N ASP A 184 -0.18 11.58 -13.97
CA ASP A 184 0.03 10.18 -13.62
C ASP A 184 1.19 9.87 -12.67
N PHE A 185 1.11 10.41 -11.45
CA PHE A 185 1.67 9.75 -10.27
C PHE A 185 0.61 8.86 -9.57
N ASP A 186 -0.25 8.22 -10.36
CA ASP A 186 -1.19 7.22 -9.87
C ASP A 186 -0.94 5.89 -10.58
N ARG A 187 -0.91 4.80 -9.81
CA ARG A 187 -0.84 3.38 -10.21
C ARG A 187 0.46 2.70 -10.68
N LYS A 188 1.45 3.30 -11.35
CA LYS A 188 2.53 2.49 -11.98
C LYS A 188 3.85 2.28 -11.23
N GLN A 189 4.12 2.92 -10.08
CA GLN A 189 5.33 2.66 -9.27
C GLN A 189 5.12 1.79 -8.03
N ARG A 190 4.10 0.91 -8.03
CA ARG A 190 4.19 -0.33 -7.24
C ARG A 190 5.34 -1.24 -7.69
N SER A 191 5.99 -0.90 -8.81
CA SER A 191 6.98 -1.75 -9.46
C SER A 191 8.41 -1.68 -8.91
N PHE A 192 8.78 -0.80 -7.98
CA PHE A 192 10.12 -0.87 -7.38
C PHE A 192 10.27 -2.06 -6.41
N TYR A 193 9.18 -2.46 -5.74
CA TYR A 193 9.14 -3.75 -5.04
C TYR A 193 9.00 -4.94 -6.00
N LEU A 194 8.37 -4.75 -7.16
CA LEU A 194 8.29 -5.82 -8.16
C LEU A 194 9.62 -6.05 -8.87
N ILE A 195 10.46 -5.04 -9.16
CA ILE A 195 11.78 -5.25 -9.80
C ILE A 195 12.69 -6.10 -8.89
N LEU A 196 12.65 -5.87 -7.57
CA LEU A 196 13.33 -6.72 -6.58
C LEU A 196 12.73 -8.14 -6.48
N LEU A 197 11.43 -8.32 -6.75
CA LEU A 197 10.74 -9.62 -6.71
C LEU A 197 10.77 -10.39 -8.05
N THR A 198 10.80 -9.71 -9.19
CA THR A 198 10.85 -10.31 -10.53
C THR A 198 12.27 -10.70 -10.91
N TRP A 199 13.28 -9.99 -10.42
CA TRP A 199 14.68 -10.36 -10.65
C TRP A 199 15.13 -11.57 -9.80
N SER A 200 14.50 -11.81 -8.63
CA SER A 200 14.67 -13.05 -7.86
C SER A 200 13.96 -14.25 -8.49
N ALA A 201 12.88 -14.04 -9.26
CA ALA A 201 12.16 -15.11 -9.93
C ALA A 201 12.77 -15.50 -11.30
N GLN A 202 13.55 -14.61 -11.94
CA GLN A 202 14.19 -14.87 -13.23
C GLN A 202 15.60 -15.48 -13.13
N ASN A 203 16.26 -15.42 -11.97
CA ASN A 203 17.61 -15.99 -11.78
C ASN A 203 17.62 -17.37 -11.09
N ASN A 204 16.48 -18.07 -11.06
CA ASN A 204 16.42 -19.49 -10.72
C ASN A 204 16.63 -20.38 -11.96
N MET A 205 17.64 -20.06 -12.78
CA MET A 205 18.12 -20.97 -13.82
C MET A 205 19.64 -20.94 -13.88
N VAL A 206 20.18 -22.14 -13.61
CA VAL A 206 21.54 -22.61 -13.88
C VAL A 206 22.63 -21.98 -13.02
N LEU A 207 22.95 -22.66 -11.91
CA LEU A 207 24.32 -23.13 -11.70
C LEU A 207 24.24 -24.54 -11.09
N SER A 208 24.83 -25.47 -11.84
CA SER A 208 25.22 -26.83 -11.49
C SER A 208 25.94 -26.92 -10.14
#